data_AF-A0A925B1R2-F1
#
_entry.id   AF-A0A925B1R2-F1
#
_cell.length_a   1.000
_cell.length_b   1.000
_cell.length_c   1.000
_cell.angle_alpha   90.00
_cell.angle_beta   90.00
_cell.angle_gamma   90.00
#
_symmetry.space_group_name_H-M   'P 1'
#
loop_
_entity.id
_entity.type
_entity.pdbx_description
1 polymer ?
#
loop_
_entity_poly.entity_id
_entity_poly.type
_entity_poly.pdbx_seq_one_letter_code
_entity_poly.pdbx_strand_id
1 'polypeptide(L)'
;MYELLNDLWKSQSVLMLTAFGFAALFIALAIISIFDNSQILNVNRWIKPMKFASSIVVYLATLAVYLHYLRGHETSKSVIAWTAVLTMLGEIVLIIMQTVRGTTSHFNNTSAFNSMVFSTMGLLIVINTLMIIWLTVLYFQADSDLPTALAWGMRLGLVVFVIGSVEGGYMATQIG
;
A
#
# COMPACT_ATOMS: atom_id res chain seq x y z
N MET A 1 3.98 -1.28 23.88
CA MET A 1 3.12 -0.75 22.79
C MET A 1 3.25 0.75 22.64
N TYR A 2 3.06 1.53 23.71
CA TYR A 2 3.18 3.00 23.66
C TYR A 2 4.59 3.49 23.26
N GLU A 3 5.64 2.86 23.79
CA GLU A 3 7.03 3.19 23.44
C GLU A 3 7.34 2.95 21.95
N LEU A 4 6.99 1.78 21.42
CA LEU A 4 7.15 1.46 20.00
C LEU A 4 6.45 2.48 19.09
N LEU A 5 5.21 2.87 19.41
CA LEU A 5 4.49 3.87 18.61
C LEU A 5 5.19 5.23 18.60
N ASN A 6 5.72 5.67 19.74
CA ASN A 6 6.50 6.91 19.83
C ASN A 6 7.81 6.82 19.03
N ASP A 7 8.47 5.67 19.05
CA ASP A 7 9.72 5.48 18.32
C ASP A 7 9.49 5.42 16.81
N LEU A 8 8.42 4.77 16.36
CA LEU A 8 7.97 4.79 14.97
C LEU A 8 7.60 6.21 14.52
N TRP A 9 6.91 6.99 15.37
CA TRP A 9 6.57 8.37 15.05
C TRP A 9 7.82 9.24 14.86
N LYS A 10 8.83 9.06 15.72
CA LYS A 10 10.10 9.81 15.62
C LYS A 10 10.93 9.41 14.41
N SER A 11 10.97 8.12 14.08
CA SER A 11 11.83 7.60 13.01
C SER A 11 11.18 7.60 11.63
N GLN A 12 9.86 7.41 11.55
CA GLN A 12 9.10 7.19 10.31
C GLN A 12 7.80 8.03 10.29
N SER A 13 7.89 9.29 10.71
CA SER A 13 6.74 10.22 10.83
C SER A 13 5.88 10.32 9.57
N VAL A 14 6.51 10.34 8.39
CA VAL A 14 5.83 10.46 7.09
C VAL A 14 4.90 9.27 6.83
N LEU A 15 5.36 8.04 7.11
CA LEU A 15 4.54 6.83 6.95
C LEU A 15 3.40 6.80 7.97
N MET A 16 3.69 7.13 9.23
CA MET A 16 2.69 7.14 10.29
C MET A 16 1.60 8.19 10.03
N LEU A 17 1.98 9.42 9.70
CA LEU A 17 1.04 10.50 9.37
C LEU A 17 0.14 10.10 8.19
N THR A 18 0.73 9.53 7.15
CA THR A 18 -0.01 9.05 5.98
C THR A 18 -0.97 7.93 6.37
N ALA A 19 -0.54 6.96 7.17
CA ALA A 19 -1.40 5.89 7.68
C ALA A 19 -2.60 6.44 8.48
N PHE A 20 -2.40 7.42 9.37
CA PHE A 20 -3.53 8.06 10.05
C PHE A 20 -4.44 8.83 9.10
N GLY A 21 -3.89 9.49 8.09
CA GLY A 21 -4.68 10.12 7.02
C GLY A 21 -5.57 9.11 6.30
N PHE A 22 -5.05 7.93 5.97
CA PHE A 22 -5.83 6.84 5.37
C PHE A 22 -6.87 6.24 6.33
N ALA A 23 -6.57 6.17 7.63
CA ALA A 23 -7.54 5.75 8.63
C ALA A 23 -8.71 6.75 8.73
N ALA A 24 -8.42 8.05 8.72
CA ALA A 24 -9.45 9.10 8.67
C ALA A 24 -10.26 9.03 7.37
N LEU A 25 -9.59 8.80 6.23
CA LEU A 25 -10.24 8.59 4.94
C LEU A 25 -11.19 7.38 4.97
N PHE A 26 -10.78 6.26 5.56
CA PHE A 26 -11.66 5.10 5.73
C PHE A 26 -12.94 5.46 6.48
N ILE A 27 -12.84 6.20 7.59
CA ILE A 27 -14.01 6.65 8.37
C ILE A 27 -14.89 7.58 7.54
N ALA A 28 -14.31 8.54 6.82
CA ALA A 28 -15.07 9.43 5.94
C ALA A 28 -15.83 8.65 4.85
N LEU A 29 -15.17 7.69 4.20
CA LEU A 29 -15.79 6.85 3.17
C LEU A 29 -16.89 5.95 3.76
N ALA A 30 -16.69 5.42 4.97
CA ALA A 30 -17.72 4.65 5.68
C ALA A 30 -18.97 5.50 5.94
N ILE A 31 -18.80 6.74 6.38
CA ILE A 31 -19.91 7.68 6.58
C ILE A 31 -20.62 7.95 5.24
N ILE A 32 -19.87 8.25 4.18
CA ILE A 32 -20.45 8.48 2.84
C ILE A 32 -21.25 7.27 2.36
N SER A 33 -20.75 6.06 2.60
CA SER A 33 -21.40 4.81 2.16
C SER A 33 -22.79 4.58 2.77
N ILE A 34 -23.07 5.17 3.93
CA ILE A 34 -24.38 5.09 4.60
C ILE A 34 -25.43 5.91 3.84
N PHE A 35 -25.01 7.04 3.25
CA PHE A 35 -25.92 7.98 2.57
C PHE A 35 -25.99 7.75 1.06
N ASP A 36 -25.00 7.07 0.48
CA ASP A 36 -24.93 6.80 -0.95
C ASP A 36 -25.07 5.31 -1.25
N ASN A 37 -26.24 4.96 -1.79
CA ASN A 37 -26.60 3.60 -2.17
C ASN A 37 -26.18 3.21 -3.60
N SER A 38 -25.42 4.05 -4.30
CA SER A 38 -24.96 3.77 -5.66
C SER A 38 -24.08 2.51 -5.70
N GLN A 39 -24.27 1.69 -6.73
CA GLN A 39 -23.59 0.40 -6.85
C GLN A 39 -22.72 0.31 -8.09
N ILE A 40 -21.63 -0.44 -7.97
CA ILE A 40 -20.79 -0.92 -9.06
C ILE A 40 -20.69 -2.43 -8.89
N LEU A 41 -21.08 -3.21 -9.91
CA LEU A 41 -21.14 -4.67 -9.84
C LEU A 41 -22.01 -5.21 -8.67
N ASN A 42 -23.19 -4.60 -8.46
CA ASN A 42 -24.14 -4.95 -7.39
C ASN A 42 -23.61 -4.79 -5.95
N VAL A 43 -22.52 -4.04 -5.77
CA VAL A 43 -21.92 -3.74 -4.47
C VAL A 43 -21.84 -2.22 -4.30
N ASN A 44 -22.04 -1.70 -3.08
CA ASN A 44 -21.90 -0.28 -2.79
C ASN A 44 -20.54 0.23 -3.29
N ARG A 45 -20.56 1.31 -4.08
CA ARG A 45 -19.38 1.81 -4.80
C ARG A 45 -18.21 2.18 -3.88
N TRP A 46 -18.49 2.57 -2.63
CA TRP A 46 -17.49 3.00 -1.66
C TRP A 46 -16.76 1.85 -0.94
N ILE A 47 -17.27 0.62 -1.03
CA ILE A 47 -16.66 -0.55 -0.39
C ILE A 47 -15.25 -0.79 -0.93
N LYS A 48 -15.00 -0.60 -2.23
CA LYS A 48 -13.66 -0.77 -2.81
C LYS A 48 -12.67 0.27 -2.26
N PRO A 49 -12.94 1.60 -2.33
CA PRO A 49 -12.12 2.61 -1.66
C PRO A 49 -11.84 2.31 -0.17
N MET A 50 -12.86 1.87 0.59
CA MET A 50 -12.69 1.52 2.01
C MET A 50 -11.72 0.37 2.22
N LYS A 51 -11.83 -0.71 1.44
CA LYS A 51 -10.90 -1.85 1.50
C LYS A 51 -9.47 -1.39 1.22
N PHE A 52 -9.26 -0.62 0.17
CA PHE A 52 -7.94 -0.07 -0.15
C PHE A 52 -7.40 0.84 0.95
N ALA A 53 -8.21 1.77 1.47
CA ALA A 53 -7.80 2.63 2.57
C ALA A 53 -7.34 1.82 3.79
N SER A 54 -8.12 0.82 4.21
CA SER A 54 -7.77 -0.04 5.35
C SER A 54 -6.49 -0.86 5.11
N SER A 55 -6.31 -1.42 3.91
CA SER A 55 -5.10 -2.16 3.54
C SER A 55 -3.87 -1.25 3.52
N ILE A 56 -4.01 -0.02 3.04
CA ILE A 56 -2.93 0.98 3.01
C ILE A 56 -2.50 1.35 4.43
N VAL A 57 -3.43 1.51 5.38
CA VAL A 57 -3.09 1.75 6.80
C VAL A 57 -2.18 0.63 7.32
N VAL A 58 -2.61 -0.63 7.14
CA VAL A 58 -1.84 -1.79 7.62
C VAL A 58 -0.49 -1.87 6.91
N TYR A 59 -0.45 -1.64 5.61
CA TYR A 59 0.77 -1.65 4.81
C TYR A 59 1.79 -0.59 5.28
N LEU A 60 1.37 0.67 5.40
CA LEU A 60 2.27 1.76 5.79
C LEU A 60 2.74 1.63 7.24
N ALA A 61 1.87 1.18 8.16
CA ALA A 61 2.26 0.90 9.54
C ALA A 61 3.27 -0.25 9.61
N THR A 62 3.07 -1.31 8.82
CA THR A 62 4.00 -2.44 8.73
C THR A 62 5.35 -1.98 8.14
N LEU A 63 5.31 -1.19 7.06
CA LEU A 63 6.51 -0.65 6.44
C LEU A 63 7.30 0.26 7.39
N ALA A 64 6.61 1.07 8.20
CA ALA A 64 7.26 1.88 9.24
C ALA A 64 8.03 1.01 10.25
N VAL A 65 7.48 -0.13 10.65
CA VAL A 65 8.18 -1.10 11.51
C VAL A 65 9.43 -1.67 10.82
N TYR A 66 9.33 -2.04 9.53
CA TYR A 66 10.51 -2.50 8.79
C TYR A 66 11.58 -1.40 8.67
N LEU A 67 11.21 -0.18 8.30
CA LEU A 67 12.21 0.89 8.16
C LEU A 67 12.81 1.34 9.49
N HIS A 68 12.08 1.20 10.60
CA HIS A 68 12.60 1.45 11.93
C HIS A 68 13.69 0.44 12.33
N TYR A 69 13.47 -0.85 12.07
CA TYR A 69 14.43 -1.90 12.45
C TYR A 69 15.54 -2.14 11.44
N LEU A 70 15.43 -1.63 10.21
CA LEU A 70 16.53 -1.65 9.27
C LEU A 70 17.68 -0.75 9.79
N ARG A 71 18.87 -1.29 9.99
CA ARG A 71 20.02 -0.49 10.45
C ARG A 71 20.75 0.15 9.26
N GLY A 72 21.20 1.38 9.44
CA GLY A 72 21.86 2.15 8.38
C GLY A 72 20.91 2.47 7.21
N HIS A 73 21.48 2.76 6.04
CA HIS A 73 20.72 3.02 4.81
C HIS A 73 19.69 4.17 4.91
N GLU A 74 19.98 5.23 5.67
CA GLU A 74 19.04 6.34 5.91
C GLU A 74 18.49 6.97 4.62
N THR A 75 19.34 7.14 3.59
CA THR A 75 18.89 7.60 2.27
C THR A 75 17.91 6.61 1.64
N SER A 76 18.19 5.31 1.67
CA SER A 76 17.30 4.28 1.12
C SER A 76 15.98 4.24 1.88
N LYS A 77 15.98 4.32 3.22
CA LYS A 77 14.75 4.39 4.03
C LYS A 77 13.87 5.55 3.60
N SER A 78 14.45 6.74 3.43
CA SER A 78 13.70 7.93 3.00
C SER A 78 13.09 7.74 1.61
N VAL A 79 13.86 7.22 0.66
CA VAL A 79 13.36 6.91 -0.69
C VAL A 79 12.23 5.87 -0.62
N ILE A 80 12.38 4.84 0.22
CA ILE A 80 11.34 3.81 0.41
C ILE A 80 10.06 4.40 0.98
N ALA A 81 10.17 5.17 2.06
CA ALA A 81 9.03 5.80 2.70
C ALA A 81 8.26 6.71 1.74
N TRP A 82 8.95 7.62 1.06
CA TRP A 82 8.31 8.56 0.14
C TRP A 82 7.71 7.89 -1.09
N THR A 83 8.38 6.88 -1.65
CA THR A 83 7.84 6.14 -2.81
C THR A 83 6.57 5.37 -2.41
N ALA A 84 6.56 4.74 -1.24
CA ALA A 84 5.36 4.08 -0.73
C ALA A 84 4.21 5.08 -0.53
N VAL A 85 4.47 6.26 0.05
CA VAL A 85 3.44 7.29 0.21
C VAL A 85 2.89 7.75 -1.13
N LEU A 86 3.76 8.10 -2.08
CA LEU A 86 3.33 8.61 -3.40
C LEU A 86 2.53 7.58 -4.19
N THR A 87 2.97 6.31 -4.18
CA THR A 87 2.25 5.22 -4.87
C THR A 87 0.89 4.96 -4.24
N MET A 88 0.79 4.91 -2.90
CA MET A 88 -0.48 4.67 -2.21
C MET A 88 -1.46 5.85 -2.38
N LEU A 89 -0.96 7.09 -2.37
CA LEU A 89 -1.79 8.29 -2.65
C LEU A 89 -2.29 8.30 -4.10
N GLY A 90 -1.43 8.01 -5.07
CA GLY A 90 -1.83 7.91 -6.47
C GLY A 90 -2.90 6.83 -6.68
N GLU A 91 -2.70 5.66 -6.08
CA GLU A 91 -3.61 4.52 -6.19
C GLU A 91 -5.01 4.86 -5.66
N ILE A 92 -5.10 5.42 -4.44
CA ILE A 92 -6.41 5.75 -3.86
C ILE A 92 -7.13 6.87 -4.62
N VAL A 93 -6.39 7.86 -5.14
CA VAL A 93 -6.96 8.95 -5.94
C VAL A 93 -7.61 8.40 -7.21
N LEU A 94 -6.91 7.51 -7.93
CA LEU A 94 -7.42 6.89 -9.15
C LEU A 94 -8.63 5.99 -8.85
N ILE A 95 -8.61 5.25 -7.73
CA ILE A 95 -9.74 4.40 -7.30
C ILE A 95 -10.97 5.24 -6.96
N ILE A 96 -10.82 6.30 -6.16
CA ILE A 96 -11.92 7.18 -5.78
C ILE A 96 -12.47 7.89 -7.01
N MET A 97 -11.61 8.37 -7.92
CA MET A 97 -12.04 8.99 -9.17
C MET A 97 -12.93 8.04 -9.99
N GLN A 98 -12.52 6.79 -10.20
CA GLN A 98 -13.33 5.80 -10.92
C GLN A 98 -14.64 5.47 -10.19
N THR A 99 -14.59 5.43 -8.86
CA THR A 99 -15.77 5.23 -8.00
C THR A 99 -16.79 6.34 -8.19
N VAL A 100 -16.36 7.60 -8.18
CA VAL A 100 -17.22 8.77 -8.42
C VAL A 100 -17.80 8.74 -9.84
N ARG A 101 -17.00 8.32 -10.83
CA ARG A 101 -17.44 8.10 -12.22
C ARG A 101 -18.39 6.91 -12.39
N GLY A 102 -18.66 6.14 -11.33
CA GLY A 102 -19.58 5.00 -11.38
C GLY A 102 -19.05 3.81 -12.18
N THR A 103 -17.73 3.64 -12.26
CA THR A 103 -17.11 2.59 -13.08
C THR A 103 -15.97 1.88 -12.35
N THR A 104 -15.55 0.73 -12.87
CA THR A 104 -14.46 -0.05 -12.27
C THR A 104 -13.10 0.59 -12.55
N SER A 105 -12.18 0.49 -11.58
CA SER A 105 -10.79 0.97 -11.76
C SER A 105 -9.82 -0.08 -12.26
N HIS A 106 -10.07 -1.36 -11.95
CA HIS A 106 -9.24 -2.48 -12.40
C HIS A 106 -9.95 -3.22 -13.54
N PHE A 107 -9.19 -3.75 -14.49
CA PHE A 107 -9.68 -4.49 -15.66
C PHE A 107 -10.67 -3.71 -16.55
N ASN A 108 -10.63 -2.38 -16.50
CA ASN A 108 -11.55 -1.54 -17.24
C ASN A 108 -10.89 -0.98 -18.50
N ASN A 109 -11.16 -1.64 -19.63
CA ASN A 109 -10.67 -1.22 -20.95
C ASN A 109 -11.79 -0.72 -21.88
N THR A 110 -12.90 -0.26 -21.30
CA THR A 110 -14.07 0.21 -22.07
C THR A 110 -13.84 1.53 -22.81
N SER A 111 -12.80 2.27 -22.47
CA SER A 111 -12.40 3.52 -23.16
C SER A 111 -10.90 3.77 -22.98
N ALA A 112 -10.31 4.60 -23.85
CA ALA A 112 -8.89 4.98 -23.77
C ALA A 112 -8.52 5.58 -22.41
N PHE A 113 -9.40 6.42 -21.83
CA PHE A 113 -9.17 6.99 -20.51
C PHE A 113 -9.18 5.91 -19.41
N ASN A 114 -10.13 4.97 -19.44
CA ASN A 114 -10.18 3.89 -18.45
C ASN A 114 -8.95 2.98 -18.53
N SER A 115 -8.49 2.65 -19.74
CA SER A 115 -7.27 1.89 -19.95
C SER A 115 -6.03 2.62 -19.42
N MET A 116 -5.94 3.94 -19.61
CA MET A 116 -4.84 4.75 -19.08
C MET A 116 -4.84 4.76 -17.55
N VAL A 117 -6.02 4.91 -16.93
CA VAL A 117 -6.17 4.82 -15.47
C VAL A 117 -5.72 3.46 -14.96
N PHE A 118 -6.22 2.38 -15.56
CA PHE A 118 -5.85 1.01 -15.16
C PHE A 118 -4.35 0.74 -15.31
N SER A 119 -3.76 1.18 -16.42
CA SER A 119 -2.32 1.03 -16.68
C SER A 119 -1.46 1.84 -15.70
N THR A 120 -1.92 3.05 -15.35
CA THR A 120 -1.24 3.92 -14.37
C THR A 120 -1.25 3.27 -13.00
N MET A 121 -2.38 2.72 -12.55
CA MET A 121 -2.47 1.97 -11.29
C MET A 121 -1.52 0.76 -11.30
N GLY A 122 -1.51 0.00 -12.40
CA GLY A 122 -0.55 -1.10 -12.58
C GLY A 122 0.90 -0.66 -12.44
N LEU A 123 1.28 0.49 -13.02
CA LEU A 123 2.61 1.06 -12.88
C LEU A 123 2.94 1.42 -11.42
N LEU A 124 2.01 2.03 -10.69
CA LEU A 124 2.20 2.36 -9.26
C LEU A 124 2.46 1.10 -8.43
N ILE A 125 1.71 0.02 -8.69
CA ILE A 125 1.90 -1.27 -8.01
C ILE A 125 3.25 -1.91 -8.37
N VAL A 126 3.67 -1.84 -9.64
CA VAL A 126 5.01 -2.33 -10.06
C VAL A 126 6.11 -1.56 -9.34
N ILE A 127 6.04 -0.22 -9.31
CA ILE A 127 7.01 0.62 -8.58
C ILE A 127 7.07 0.22 -7.11
N ASN A 128 5.91 0.10 -6.46
CA ASN A 128 5.85 -0.31 -5.05
C ASN A 128 6.40 -1.74 -4.83
N THR A 129 6.17 -2.66 -5.76
CA THR A 129 6.69 -4.04 -5.68
C THR A 129 8.21 -4.06 -5.80
N LEU A 130 8.78 -3.34 -6.77
CA LEU A 130 10.23 -3.21 -6.93
C LEU A 130 10.87 -2.57 -5.69
N MET A 131 10.19 -1.61 -5.08
CA MET A 131 10.61 -1.00 -3.82
C MET A 131 10.66 -2.01 -2.66
N ILE A 132 9.67 -2.89 -2.54
CA ILE A 132 9.68 -3.93 -1.51
C ILE A 132 10.72 -5.02 -1.81
N ILE A 133 10.96 -5.35 -3.09
CA ILE A 133 12.08 -6.22 -3.47
C ILE A 133 13.40 -5.60 -3.03
N TRP A 134 13.60 -4.30 -3.26
CA TRP A 134 14.80 -3.61 -2.82
C TRP A 134 14.94 -3.61 -1.29
N LEU A 135 13.87 -3.33 -0.54
CA LEU A 135 13.85 -3.43 0.92
C LEU A 135 14.21 -4.85 1.38
N THR A 136 13.70 -5.88 0.70
CA THR A 136 14.01 -7.29 0.98
C THR A 136 15.51 -7.53 0.86
N VAL A 137 16.13 -7.08 -0.24
CA VAL A 137 17.58 -7.20 -0.45
C VAL A 137 18.36 -6.51 0.67
N LEU A 138 17.97 -5.29 1.06
CA LEU A 138 18.62 -4.56 2.17
C LEU A 138 18.54 -5.34 3.49
N TYR A 139 17.42 -6.00 3.76
CA TYR A 139 17.25 -6.81 4.98
C TYR A 139 18.11 -8.08 5.02
N PHE A 140 18.52 -8.61 3.87
CA PHE A 140 19.48 -9.70 3.78
C PHE A 140 20.93 -9.22 3.86
N GLN A 141 21.20 -7.96 3.52
CA GLN A 141 22.54 -7.35 3.57
C GLN A 141 22.86 -6.71 4.92
N ALA A 142 21.86 -6.15 5.59
CA ALA A 142 22.04 -5.41 6.83
C ALA A 142 22.26 -6.33 8.04
N ASP A 143 23.13 -5.87 8.95
CA ASP A 143 23.26 -6.43 10.28
C ASP A 143 21.99 -6.18 11.09
N SER A 144 21.63 -7.13 11.95
CA SER A 144 20.44 -7.07 12.80
C SER A 144 20.80 -7.30 14.26
N ASP A 145 20.39 -6.36 15.11
CA ASP A 145 20.47 -6.49 16.57
C ASP A 145 19.26 -7.26 17.13
N LEU A 146 18.32 -7.64 16.27
CA LEU A 146 17.14 -8.37 16.68
C LEU A 146 17.50 -9.83 17.01
N PRO A 147 16.75 -10.47 17.93
CA PRO A 147 16.86 -11.91 18.12
C PRO A 147 16.75 -12.63 16.77
N THR A 148 17.58 -13.65 16.55
CA THR A 148 17.69 -14.34 15.25
C THR A 148 16.35 -14.79 14.69
N ALA A 149 15.45 -15.29 15.54
CA ALA A 149 14.11 -15.69 15.15
C ALA A 149 13.27 -14.53 14.58
N LEU A 150 13.35 -13.34 15.18
CA LEU A 150 12.63 -12.15 14.71
C LEU A 150 13.24 -11.62 13.41
N ALA A 151 14.56 -11.58 13.29
CA ALA A 151 15.24 -11.17 12.07
C ALA A 151 14.84 -12.05 10.87
N TRP A 152 14.79 -13.37 11.06
CA TRP A 152 14.31 -14.29 10.03
C TRP A 152 12.80 -14.17 9.77
N GLY A 153 12.00 -13.93 10.81
CA GLY A 153 10.56 -13.64 10.66
C GLY A 153 10.31 -12.44 9.75
N MET A 154 11.07 -11.36 9.93
CA MET A 154 11.00 -10.17 9.06
C MET A 154 11.45 -10.49 7.63
N ARG A 155 12.58 -11.19 7.45
CA ARG A 155 13.09 -11.57 6.11
C ARG A 155 12.09 -12.44 5.34
N LEU A 156 11.58 -13.49 5.98
CA LEU A 156 10.60 -14.40 5.37
C LEU A 156 9.27 -13.71 5.12
N GLY A 157 8.84 -12.80 6.00
CA GLY A 157 7.65 -11.98 5.80
C GLY A 157 7.74 -11.13 4.53
N LEU A 158 8.89 -10.50 4.29
CA LEU A 158 9.14 -9.75 3.04
C LEU A 158 9.15 -10.67 1.81
N VAL A 159 9.77 -11.85 1.89
CA VAL A 159 9.77 -12.84 0.79
C VAL A 159 8.34 -13.25 0.44
N VAL A 160 7.51 -13.56 1.44
CA VAL A 160 6.10 -13.92 1.24
C VAL A 160 5.33 -12.74 0.61
N PHE A 161 5.57 -11.51 1.07
CA PHE A 161 4.94 -10.32 0.50
C PHE A 161 5.30 -10.13 -0.99
N VAL A 162 6.57 -10.32 -1.35
CA VAL A 162 7.03 -10.23 -2.75
C VAL A 162 6.38 -11.31 -3.60
N ILE A 163 6.33 -12.57 -3.13
CA ILE A 163 5.67 -13.67 -3.85
C ILE A 163 4.19 -13.33 -4.09
N GLY A 164 3.48 -12.86 -3.05
CA GLY A 164 2.08 -12.44 -3.18
C GLY A 164 1.87 -11.28 -4.15
N SER A 165 2.81 -10.34 -4.19
CA SER A 165 2.75 -9.19 -5.12
C SER A 165 2.95 -9.63 -6.57
N VAL A 166 3.87 -10.57 -6.81
CA VAL A 166 4.08 -11.16 -8.15
C VAL A 166 2.86 -11.96 -8.60
N GLU A 167 2.26 -12.74 -7.69
CA GLU A 167 1.04 -13.50 -7.96
C GLU A 167 -0.13 -12.56 -8.33
N GLY A 168 -0.36 -11.50 -7.57
CA GLY A 168 -1.36 -10.48 -7.91
C GLY A 168 -1.10 -9.80 -9.26
N GLY A 169 0.18 -9.53 -9.57
CA GLY A 169 0.59 -9.05 -10.90
C GLY A 169 0.26 -10.05 -12.01
N TYR A 170 0.52 -11.34 -11.78
CA TYR A 170 0.16 -12.40 -12.73
C TYR A 170 -1.35 -12.48 -12.94
N MET A 171 -2.15 -12.50 -11.86
CA MET A 171 -3.61 -12.47 -11.94
C MET A 171 -4.11 -11.29 -12.78
N ALA A 172 -3.49 -10.11 -12.65
CA ALA A 172 -3.87 -8.93 -13.42
C ALA A 172 -3.65 -9.08 -14.94
N THR A 173 -2.76 -9.98 -15.37
CA THR A 173 -2.54 -10.31 -16.78
C THR A 173 -3.51 -11.35 -17.32
N GLN A 174 -4.15 -12.13 -16.43
CA GLN A 174 -5.13 -13.14 -16.80
C GLN A 174 -6.47 -12.43 -17.04
N ILE A 175 -6.61 -11.84 -18.22
CA ILE A 175 -7.88 -11.28 -18.68
C ILE A 175 -8.77 -12.46 -19.10
N GLY A 176 -9.79 -12.74 -18.29
CA GLY A 176 -10.95 -13.56 -18.66
C GLY A 176 -12.13 -12.69 -19.03
#